data_AF-A0A803JCJ7-F1
#
_entry.id   AF-A0A803JCJ7-F1
#
_cell.length_a   1.000
_cell.length_b   1.000
_cell.length_c   1.000
_cell.angle_alpha   90.00
_cell.angle_beta   90.00
_cell.angle_gamma   90.00
#
_symmetry.space_group_name_H-M   'P 1'
#
loop_
_entity.id
_entity.type
_entity.pdbx_description
1 polymer ?
#
loop_
_entity_poly.entity_id
_entity_poly.type
_entity_poly.pdbx_seq_one_letter_code
_entity_poly.pdbx_strand_id
1 'polypeptide(L)'
;WRCWLQLPCPIKNTHHEYTIRKTLNKNEFHGRIPQRKPLLYKKNIAARLKFAKEHLDVPQQYWQNILWTDETKVEVFERNTQH
;
A
#
# COMPACT_ATOMS: atom_id res chain seq x y z
N TRP A 1 -3.98 -5.83 13.46
CA TRP A 1 -3.78 -5.52 14.88
C TRP A 1 -2.40 -4.90 15.07
N ARG A 2 -2.39 -3.64 15.55
CA ARG A 2 -1.27 -2.79 15.99
C ARG A 2 -0.16 -2.46 14.97
N CYS A 3 -0.28 -1.27 14.36
CA CYS A 3 0.90 -0.48 13.99
C CYS A 3 0.85 0.79 14.82
N TRP A 4 1.63 0.82 15.91
CA TRP A 4 1.88 2.03 16.69
C TRP A 4 2.91 2.85 15.91
N LEU A 5 2.49 4.01 15.41
CA LEU A 5 3.43 5.08 15.11
C LEU A 5 4.19 5.37 16.41
N GLN A 6 5.51 5.18 16.37
CA GLN A 6 6.43 5.57 17.42
C GLN A 6 6.41 7.11 17.51
N LEU A 7 5.45 7.66 18.26
CA LEU A 7 5.49 9.05 18.70
C LEU A 7 6.49 9.12 19.86
N PRO A 8 7.46 10.03 19.86
CA PRO A 8 8.21 10.33 21.06
C PRO A 8 7.28 11.08 22.02
N CYS A 9 7.31 10.64 23.28
CA CYS A 9 6.76 11.27 24.48
C CYS A 9 5.38 10.76 24.99
N PRO A 10 5.28 10.53 26.32
CA PRO A 10 4.04 10.15 26.98
C PRO A 10 3.14 11.38 27.12
N ILE A 11 2.21 11.58 26.19
CA ILE A 11 1.11 12.50 26.40
C ILE A 11 0.16 11.81 27.39
N LYS A 12 0.24 12.20 28.66
CA LYS A 12 -0.77 11.83 29.67
C LYS A 12 -2.09 12.46 29.22
N ASN A 13 -2.97 11.65 28.63
CA ASN A 13 -4.24 12.12 28.08
C ASN A 13 -5.26 12.34 29.20
N THR A 14 -5.29 13.54 29.76
CA THR A 14 -6.43 14.06 30.53
C THR A 14 -7.30 14.95 29.62
N HIS A 15 -7.55 14.51 28.38
CA HIS A 15 -8.33 15.28 27.42
C HIS A 15 -9.45 14.44 26.83
N HIS A 16 -10.59 15.10 26.64
CA HIS A 16 -11.76 14.54 25.99
C HIS A 16 -11.44 14.20 24.53
N GLU A 17 -11.92 13.06 24.03
CA GLU A 17 -11.66 12.55 22.67
C GLU A 17 -11.92 13.61 21.57
N TYR A 18 -12.93 14.45 21.79
CA TYR A 18 -13.27 15.58 20.93
C TYR A 18 -12.12 16.56 20.69
N THR A 19 -11.33 16.85 21.72
CA THR A 19 -10.17 17.77 21.65
C THR A 19 -9.05 17.17 20.79
N ILE A 20 -8.88 15.84 20.85
CA ILE A 20 -7.93 15.10 20.02
C ILE A 20 -8.37 15.18 18.54
N ARG A 21 -9.65 14.89 18.26
CA ARG A 21 -10.20 14.92 16.90
C ARG A 21 -10.15 16.31 16.27
N LYS A 22 -10.50 17.36 17.02
CA LYS A 22 -10.40 18.76 16.55
C LYS A 22 -8.97 19.15 16.19
N THR A 23 -8.01 18.80 17.05
CA THR A 23 -6.60 19.09 16.79
C THR A 23 -6.10 18.35 15.56
N LEU A 24 -6.44 17.06 15.39
CA LEU A 24 -6.06 16.28 14.21
C LEU A 24 -6.64 16.88 12.92
N ASN A 25 -7.94 17.23 12.93
CA ASN A 25 -8.60 17.82 11.76
C ASN A 25 -8.05 19.22 11.41
N LYS A 26 -7.72 20.04 12.41
CA LYS A 26 -7.09 21.36 12.20
C LYS A 26 -5.71 21.23 11.54
N ASN A 27 -5.02 20.12 11.79
CA ASN A 27 -3.73 19.79 11.19
C ASN A 27 -3.87 18.83 9.98
N GLU A 28 -5.08 18.68 9.42
CA GLU A 28 -5.35 17.89 8.21
C GLU A 28 -4.98 16.39 8.31
N PHE A 29 -4.88 15.86 9.53
CA PHE A 29 -4.64 14.44 9.76
C PHE A 29 -5.95 13.66 9.71
N HIS A 30 -6.19 13.00 8.58
CA HIS A 30 -7.33 12.12 8.38
C HIS A 30 -6.93 10.64 8.57
N GLY A 31 -7.80 9.88 9.23
CA GLY A 31 -7.67 8.43 9.29
C GLY A 31 -7.78 7.83 7.89
N ARG A 32 -6.82 6.97 7.52
CA ARG A 32 -6.83 6.22 6.26
C ARG A 32 -6.56 4.75 6.53
N ILE A 33 -7.21 3.86 5.78
CA ILE A 33 -6.94 2.43 5.84
C ILE A 33 -5.71 2.14 4.96
N PRO A 34 -4.66 1.49 5.50
CA PRO A 34 -3.51 1.12 4.68
C PRO A 34 -3.91 0.04 3.66
N GLN A 35 -3.56 0.26 2.39
CA GLN A 35 -3.73 -0.76 1.35
C GLN A 35 -2.80 -1.95 1.60
N ARG A 36 -3.33 -3.18 1.45
CA ARG A 36 -2.51 -4.40 1.48
C ARG A 36 -1.60 -4.40 0.24
N LYS A 37 -0.29 -4.39 0.45
CA LYS A 37 0.72 -4.46 -0.61
C LYS A 37 1.69 -5.59 -0.31
N PRO A 38 2.15 -6.35 -1.32
CA PRO A 38 3.20 -7.32 -1.12
C PRO A 38 4.48 -6.63 -0.65
N LEU A 39 5.25 -7.29 0.21
CA LEU A 39 6.54 -6.79 0.66
C LEU A 39 7.52 -6.85 -0.53
N LEU A 40 8.05 -5.69 -0.93
CA LEU A 40 9.03 -5.60 -2.00
C LEU A 40 10.44 -5.53 -1.41
N TYR A 41 11.30 -6.47 -1.82
CA TYR A 41 12.72 -6.39 -1.52
C TYR A 41 13.39 -5.28 -2.34
N LYS A 42 14.48 -4.70 -1.82
CA LYS A 42 15.26 -3.63 -2.49
C LYS A 42 15.65 -4.01 -3.93
N LYS A 43 16.05 -5.28 -4.15
CA LYS A 43 16.35 -5.83 -5.49
C LYS A 43 15.17 -5.73 -6.46
N ASN A 44 13.95 -6.05 -6.01
CA ASN A 44 12.75 -6.02 -6.84
C ASN A 44 12.36 -4.58 -7.16
N ILE A 45 12.52 -3.66 -6.22
CA ILE A 45 12.27 -2.23 -6.43
C ILE A 45 13.22 -1.69 -7.51
N ALA A 46 14.52 -1.97 -7.39
CA ALA A 46 15.51 -1.52 -8.37
C ALA A 46 15.24 -2.09 -9.78
N ALA A 47 14.93 -3.38 -9.89
CA ALA A 47 14.61 -4.02 -11.16
C ALA A 47 13.35 -3.40 -11.81
N ARG A 48 12.29 -3.17 -11.02
CA ARG A 48 11.06 -2.53 -11.51
C ARG A 48 11.29 -1.09 -11.98
N LEU A 49 12.10 -0.32 -11.25
CA LEU A 49 12.43 1.06 -11.64
C LEU A 49 13.28 1.10 -12.91
N LYS A 50 14.25 0.19 -13.05
CA LYS A 50 15.07 0.08 -14.25
C LYS A 50 14.20 -0.25 -15.47
N PHE A 51 13.36 -1.29 -15.36
CA PHE A 51 12.43 -1.68 -16.41
C PHE A 51 11.51 -0.53 -16.82
N ALA A 52 10.90 0.15 -15.84
CA ALA A 52 10.02 1.28 -16.13
C ALA A 52 10.74 2.38 -16.91
N LYS A 53 11.94 2.78 -16.49
CA LYS A 53 12.73 3.82 -17.17
C LYS A 53 13.09 3.44 -18.61
N GLU A 54 13.49 2.19 -18.83
CA GLU A 54 13.86 1.69 -20.17
C GLU A 54 12.68 1.66 -21.14
N HIS A 55 11.45 1.53 -20.62
CA HIS A 55 10.26 1.37 -21.44
C HIS A 55 9.30 2.57 -21.39
N LEU A 56 9.73 3.74 -20.89
CA LEU A 56 8.91 4.95 -20.84
C LEU A 56 8.51 5.45 -22.23
N ASP A 57 9.45 5.45 -23.18
CA ASP A 57 9.27 6.00 -24.53
C ASP A 57 8.91 4.93 -25.58
N VAL A 58 8.61 3.70 -25.13
CA VAL A 58 8.31 2.58 -26.02
C VAL A 58 6.92 2.76 -26.63
N PRO A 59 6.78 2.72 -27.97
CA PRO A 59 5.50 2.98 -28.64
C PRO A 59 4.48 1.89 -28.35
N GLN A 60 3.19 2.25 -28.38
CA GLN A 60 2.10 1.32 -28.06
C GLN A 60 2.09 0.05 -28.91
N GLN A 61 2.51 0.14 -30.18
CA GLN A 61 2.60 -0.99 -31.11
C GLN A 61 3.52 -2.10 -30.59
N TYR A 62 4.59 -1.75 -29.88
CA TYR A 62 5.48 -2.73 -29.27
C TYR A 62 4.73 -3.57 -28.23
N TRP A 63 3.95 -2.94 -27.35
CA TRP A 63 3.19 -3.62 -26.31
C TRP A 63 2.07 -4.51 -26.85
N GLN A 64 1.48 -4.13 -28.00
CA GLN A 64 0.46 -4.94 -28.68
C GLN A 64 1.01 -6.24 -29.24
N ASN A 65 2.30 -6.28 -29.56
CA ASN A 65 2.95 -7.46 -30.12
C ASN A 65 3.48 -8.41 -29.03
N ILE A 66 3.40 -8.03 -27.74
CA ILE A 66 3.87 -8.87 -26.64
C ILE A 66 2.76 -9.84 -26.21
N LEU A 67 3.04 -11.14 -26.28
CA LEU A 67 2.22 -12.18 -25.68
C LEU A 67 2.59 -12.35 -24.20
N TRP A 68 1.69 -11.94 -23.32
CA TRP A 68 1.85 -12.12 -21.88
C TRP A 68 1.40 -13.52 -21.45
N THR A 69 2.15 -14.14 -20.55
CA THR A 69 1.82 -15.45 -19.97
C THR A 69 1.90 -15.34 -18.45
N ASP A 70 0.92 -15.91 -17.76
CA ASP A 70 0.91 -16.01 -16.30
C ASP A 70 0.10 -17.24 -15.88
N GLU A 71 0.42 -17.79 -14.72
CA GLU A 71 -0.30 -18.93 -14.13
C GLU A 71 -1.13 -18.42 -12.96
N THR A 72 -2.45 -18.65 -13.03
CA THR A 72 -3.36 -18.29 -11.93
C THR A 72 -4.06 -19.53 -11.41
N LYS A 73 -4.20 -19.61 -10.08
CA LYS A 73 -4.96 -20.68 -9.44
C LYS A 73 -6.43 -20.29 -9.37
N VAL A 74 -7.29 -21.06 -10.03
CA VAL A 74 -8.74 -20.89 -9.95
C VAL A 74 -9.30 -21.91 -8.95
N GLU A 75 -9.92 -21.44 -7.87
CA GLU A 75 -10.60 -22.28 -6.88
C GLU A 75 -12.11 -22.24 -7.16
N VAL A 76 -12.77 -23.41 -7.25
CA VAL A 76 -14.20 -23.55 -7.60
C VAL A 76 -15.13 -23.10 -6.46
N PHE A 77 -14.64 -23.05 -5.23
CA PHE A 77 -15.37 -22.62 -4.05
C PHE A 77 -14.49 -21.70 -3.20
N GLU A 78 -15.07 -20.63 -2.65
CA GLU A 78 -14.36 -19.76 -1.70
C GLU A 78 -14.02 -20.55 -0.43
N ARG A 79 -12.74 -20.56 -0.05
CA ARG A 79 -12.35 -20.98 1.29
C ARG A 79 -12.90 -19.93 2.26
N ASN A 80 -13.93 -20.30 3.02
CA ASN A 80 -14.44 -19.55 4.18
C ASN A 80 -13.34 -19.45 5.25
N THR A 81 -12.29 -18.66 5.01
CA THR A 81 -11.35 -18.27 6.05
C THR A 81 -11.98 -17.11 6.80
N GLN A 82 -12.81 -17.44 7.80
CA GLN A 82 -13.16 -16.52 8.86
C GLN A 82 -11.84 -16.00 9.47
N HIS A 83 -11.68 -14.68 9.44
CA HIS A 83 -10.54 -13.94 9.95
C HIS A 83 -10.71 -13.57 11.42
#